data_AF-A0A7I8V539-F1
#
_entry.id   AF-A0A7I8V539-F1
#
_cell.length_a   1.000
_cell.length_b   1.000
_cell.length_c   1.000
_cell.angle_alpha   90.00
_cell.angle_beta   90.00
_cell.angle_gamma   90.00
#
_symmetry.space_group_name_H-M   'P 1'
#
loop_
_entity.id
_entity.type
_entity.pdbx_description
1 polymer ?
#
loop_
_entity_poly.entity_id
_entity_poly.type
_entity_poly.pdbx_seq_one_letter_code
_entity_poly.pdbx_strand_id
1 'polypeptide(L)'
;MVSQFKLPLLSTFATSEELSDKSRFQYFSRLVPPDSIATEAMTQLMIEFEWSYIQLLYAEGSYGENAAKGVEKNAKKRGICIGYSYRLNADDSNDYEAIAKKLIEHKKARVIAMIAGSYYMRNILTAIEKISKGEQFIFMVVDSFGRISNYEHRQNGTLQIIYDGGIDHDFANYMYSLKPQQAKHHWEKQLWEKLGRCNYTLDATDPTSCLKHSNFSNTTLYPYSSSAVKYSDGVEVYAKAIKDLIESSCPDAFNNKSLLKVIDQFF
;
A
#
# COMPACT_ATOMS: atom_id res chain seq x y z
N MET A 1 18.06 12.77 6.05
CA MET A 1 17.97 14.16 5.53
C MET A 1 16.99 15.00 6.36
N VAL A 2 15.69 14.66 6.42
CA VAL A 2 14.67 15.46 7.16
C VAL A 2 14.96 15.59 8.67
N SER A 3 15.44 14.52 9.31
CA SER A 3 15.78 14.52 10.74
C SER A 3 16.89 15.51 11.14
N GLN A 4 17.78 15.90 10.21
CA GLN A 4 18.85 16.87 10.49
C GLN A 4 18.30 18.28 10.71
N PHE A 5 17.15 18.58 10.11
CA PHE A 5 16.46 19.85 10.22
C PHE A 5 15.42 19.87 11.34
N LYS A 6 15.34 18.79 12.14
CA LYS A 6 14.37 18.64 13.24
C LYS A 6 12.91 18.81 12.78
N LEU A 7 12.64 18.47 11.52
CA LEU A 7 11.31 18.54 10.95
C LEU A 7 10.55 17.25 11.28
N PRO A 8 9.40 17.31 11.97
CA PRO A 8 8.55 16.15 12.18
C PRO A 8 8.13 15.56 10.82
N LEU A 9 8.25 14.23 10.69
CA LEU A 9 7.82 13.48 9.52
C LEU A 9 6.84 12.41 9.96
N LEU A 10 5.60 12.53 9.53
CA LEU A 10 4.53 11.55 9.71
C LEU A 10 4.35 10.74 8.42
N SER A 11 4.51 9.42 8.48
CA SER A 11 4.21 8.53 7.37
C SER A 11 2.87 7.83 7.53
N THR A 12 2.13 7.69 6.44
CA THR A 12 0.83 7.02 6.38
C THR A 12 0.92 5.58 5.86
N PHE A 13 2.12 5.12 5.44
CA PHE A 13 2.32 3.81 4.82
C PHE A 13 3.64 3.09 5.21
N ALA A 14 4.61 3.76 5.85
CA ALA A 14 5.89 3.12 6.14
C ALA A 14 5.82 2.26 7.41
N THR A 15 5.83 0.94 7.24
CA THR A 15 5.60 -0.05 8.31
C THR A 15 6.86 -0.75 8.80
N SER A 16 8.01 -0.58 8.12
CA SER A 16 9.28 -1.21 8.51
C SER A 16 9.57 -1.04 10.00
N GLU A 17 9.96 -2.14 10.66
CA GLU A 17 10.21 -2.16 12.11
C GLU A 17 11.32 -1.19 12.52
N GLU A 18 12.33 -0.96 11.67
CA GLU A 18 13.46 -0.10 12.03
C GLU A 18 13.02 1.34 12.32
N LEU A 19 11.93 1.80 11.71
CA LEU A 19 11.40 3.16 11.85
C LEU A 19 10.83 3.43 13.25
N SER A 20 10.65 2.37 14.06
CA SER A 20 10.31 2.45 15.48
C SER A 20 11.49 2.95 16.34
N ASP A 21 12.74 2.87 15.86
CA ASP A 21 13.93 3.24 16.63
C ASP A 21 14.10 4.77 16.71
N LYS A 22 13.63 5.37 17.80
CA LYS A 22 13.71 6.81 18.06
C LYS A 22 15.14 7.33 18.26
N SER A 23 16.12 6.47 18.52
CA SER A 23 17.53 6.89 18.57
C SER A 23 18.07 7.23 17.17
N ARG A 24 17.54 6.57 16.13
CA ARG A 24 17.88 6.79 14.72
C ARG A 24 16.89 7.71 14.01
N PHE A 25 15.60 7.59 14.32
CA PHE A 25 14.48 8.26 13.64
C PHE A 25 13.67 9.13 14.61
N GLN A 26 14.37 10.02 15.33
CA GLN A 26 13.80 10.84 16.40
C GLN A 26 12.54 11.63 15.99
N TYR A 27 12.53 12.20 14.78
CA TYR A 27 11.43 13.04 14.27
C TYR A 27 10.44 12.27 13.39
N PHE A 28 10.58 10.95 13.26
CA PHE A 28 9.67 10.13 12.47
C PHE A 28 8.51 9.63 13.31
N SER A 29 7.29 9.73 12.81
CA SER A 29 6.08 9.11 13.35
C SER A 29 5.31 8.44 12.21
N ARG A 30 4.35 7.58 12.54
CA ARG A 30 3.49 6.95 11.52
C ARG A 30 2.10 6.66 12.05
N LEU A 31 1.14 6.55 11.12
CA LEU A 31 -0.24 6.17 11.40
C LEU A 31 -0.53 4.67 11.22
N VAL A 32 0.40 3.95 10.61
CA VAL A 32 0.32 2.50 10.44
C VAL A 32 1.19 1.79 11.49
N PRO A 33 0.81 0.58 11.93
CA PRO A 33 1.62 -0.16 12.88
C PRO A 33 2.92 -0.69 12.24
N PRO A 34 3.90 -1.10 13.06
CA PRO A 34 5.06 -1.84 12.57
C PRO A 34 4.71 -3.19 11.94
N ASP A 35 5.56 -3.64 11.01
CA ASP A 35 5.49 -4.99 10.42
C ASP A 35 5.65 -6.11 11.45
N SER A 36 6.16 -5.87 12.66
CA SER A 36 6.13 -6.88 13.73
C SER A 36 4.71 -7.38 14.03
N ILE A 37 3.70 -6.53 13.88
CA ILE A 37 2.30 -6.93 14.05
C ILE A 37 1.84 -7.80 12.87
N ALA A 38 2.12 -7.39 11.62
CA ALA A 38 1.73 -8.17 10.44
C ALA A 38 2.45 -9.52 10.35
N THR A 39 3.75 -9.56 10.69
CA THR A 39 4.53 -10.82 10.69
C THR A 39 4.09 -11.79 11.78
N GLU A 40 3.64 -11.28 12.93
CA GLU A 40 3.01 -12.08 13.98
C GLU A 40 1.65 -12.62 13.52
N ALA A 41 0.78 -11.76 12.97
CA ALA A 41 -0.53 -12.17 12.44
C ALA A 41 -0.38 -13.22 11.33
N MET A 42 0.57 -13.03 10.41
CA MET A 42 0.90 -13.99 9.36
C MET A 42 1.28 -15.35 9.93
N THR A 43 2.12 -15.37 10.96
CA THR A 43 2.54 -16.63 11.58
C THR A 43 1.39 -17.28 12.36
N GLN A 44 0.51 -16.48 12.99
CA GLN A 44 -0.67 -17.00 13.67
C GLN A 44 -1.65 -17.66 12.69
N LEU A 45 -1.85 -17.08 11.51
CA LEU A 45 -2.64 -17.69 10.44
C LEU A 45 -2.04 -19.01 9.97
N MET A 46 -0.70 -19.08 9.83
CA MET A 46 -0.04 -20.35 9.48
C MET A 46 -0.31 -21.44 10.52
N ILE A 47 -0.38 -21.10 11.80
CA ILE A 47 -0.73 -22.05 12.87
C ILE A 47 -2.20 -22.47 12.78
N GLU A 48 -3.10 -21.51 12.60
CA GLU A 48 -4.54 -21.78 12.50
C GLU A 48 -4.88 -22.72 11.33
N PHE A 49 -4.20 -22.56 10.19
CA PHE A 49 -4.37 -23.42 9.02
C PHE A 49 -3.45 -24.66 9.01
N GLU A 50 -2.72 -24.92 10.10
CA GLU A 50 -1.79 -26.05 10.24
C GLU A 50 -0.69 -26.10 9.15
N TRP A 51 -0.30 -24.94 8.63
CA TRP A 51 0.77 -24.80 7.64
C TRP A 51 2.14 -24.84 8.28
N SER A 52 2.76 -26.02 8.24
CA SER A 52 4.08 -26.28 8.82
C SER A 52 5.26 -26.13 7.85
N TYR A 53 5.00 -26.03 6.54
CA TYR A 53 6.04 -25.92 5.51
C TYR A 53 5.66 -24.92 4.41
N ILE A 54 6.33 -23.76 4.40
CA ILE A 54 5.99 -22.61 3.55
C ILE A 54 7.21 -22.09 2.78
N GLN A 55 6.96 -21.28 1.76
CA GLN A 55 8.00 -20.51 1.04
C GLN A 55 7.85 -19.03 1.36
N LEU A 56 8.96 -18.29 1.39
CA LEU A 56 8.99 -16.86 1.71
C LEU A 56 9.53 -16.05 0.52
N LEU A 57 8.79 -15.02 0.14
CA LEU A 57 9.19 -14.00 -0.83
C LEU A 57 9.20 -12.62 -0.16
N TYR A 58 10.22 -11.82 -0.43
CA TYR A 58 10.26 -10.45 0.10
C TYR A 58 10.95 -9.49 -0.85
N ALA A 59 10.47 -8.24 -0.89
CA ALA A 59 11.11 -7.19 -1.68
C ALA A 59 12.50 -6.85 -1.12
N GLU A 60 13.44 -6.56 -2.02
CA GLU A 60 14.72 -5.98 -1.65
C GLU A 60 14.52 -4.61 -0.98
N GLY A 61 15.36 -4.35 0.03
CA GLY A 61 15.31 -3.13 0.82
C GLY A 61 14.74 -3.35 2.23
N SER A 62 14.81 -2.31 3.05
CA SER A 62 14.60 -2.46 4.49
C SER A 62 13.19 -2.87 4.89
N TYR A 63 12.18 -2.53 4.08
CA TYR A 63 10.80 -2.99 4.28
C TYR A 63 10.71 -4.52 4.20
N GLY A 64 11.02 -5.11 3.04
CA GLY A 64 10.88 -6.55 2.85
C GLY A 64 11.88 -7.37 3.67
N GLU A 65 13.14 -6.92 3.77
CA GLU A 65 14.18 -7.66 4.50
C GLU A 65 13.94 -7.70 6.02
N ASN A 66 13.50 -6.60 6.64
CA ASN A 66 13.24 -6.60 8.09
C ASN A 66 11.97 -7.39 8.43
N ALA A 67 10.93 -7.27 7.60
CA ALA A 67 9.71 -8.05 7.79
C ALA A 67 9.98 -9.55 7.58
N ALA A 68 10.76 -9.95 6.58
CA ALA A 68 11.17 -11.35 6.36
C ALA A 68 11.88 -11.94 7.58
N LYS A 69 12.83 -11.20 8.18
CA LYS A 69 13.48 -11.62 9.45
C LYS A 69 12.48 -11.80 10.59
N GLY A 70 11.45 -10.95 10.65
CA GLY A 70 10.34 -11.07 11.58
C GLY A 70 9.59 -12.40 11.41
N VAL A 71 9.21 -12.73 10.17
CA VAL A 71 8.55 -14.01 9.83
C VAL A 71 9.43 -15.18 10.19
N GLU A 72 10.70 -15.18 9.78
CA GLU A 72 11.65 -16.26 10.06
C GLU A 72 11.79 -16.52 11.57
N LYS A 73 11.91 -15.44 12.36
CA LYS A 73 11.97 -15.52 13.82
C LYS A 73 10.69 -16.11 14.41
N ASN A 74 9.53 -15.65 13.95
CA ASN A 74 8.23 -16.08 14.49
C ASN A 74 7.90 -17.52 14.07
N ALA A 75 8.17 -17.89 12.83
CA ALA A 75 8.01 -19.24 12.29
C ALA A 75 8.88 -20.24 13.06
N LYS A 76 10.17 -19.92 13.26
CA LYS A 76 11.09 -20.76 14.04
C LYS A 76 10.61 -21.02 15.46
N LYS A 77 10.09 -19.99 16.13
CA LYS A 77 9.53 -20.12 17.49
C LYS A 77 8.32 -21.06 17.57
N ARG A 78 7.60 -21.23 16.45
CA ARG A 78 6.35 -21.97 16.36
C ARG A 78 6.48 -23.30 15.60
N GLY A 79 7.70 -23.71 15.28
CA GLY A 79 7.94 -24.97 14.57
C GLY A 79 7.51 -24.97 13.11
N ILE A 80 7.29 -23.80 12.50
CA ILE A 80 7.01 -23.68 11.06
C ILE A 80 8.34 -23.62 10.31
N CYS A 81 8.49 -24.48 9.32
CA CYS A 81 9.69 -24.55 8.49
C CYS A 81 9.49 -23.71 7.22
N ILE A 82 10.39 -22.75 7.03
CA ILE A 82 10.50 -21.98 5.79
C ILE A 82 11.49 -22.74 4.92
N GLY A 83 10.99 -23.43 3.90
CA GLY A 83 11.82 -24.27 3.04
C GLY A 83 12.80 -23.43 2.22
N TYR A 84 12.29 -22.35 1.64
CA TYR A 84 13.06 -21.44 0.81
C TYR A 84 12.61 -20.00 1.01
N SER A 85 13.58 -19.09 0.92
CA SER A 85 13.44 -17.67 1.12
C SER A 85 14.08 -16.97 -0.09
N TYR A 86 13.31 -16.20 -0.85
CA TYR A 86 13.77 -15.51 -2.04
C TYR A 86 13.56 -14.00 -1.92
N ARG A 87 14.62 -13.26 -2.21
CA ARG A 87 14.59 -11.80 -2.32
C ARG A 87 14.18 -11.41 -3.73
N LEU A 88 13.29 -10.43 -3.85
CA LEU A 88 12.79 -9.93 -5.11
C LEU A 88 13.40 -8.56 -5.43
N ASN A 89 14.13 -8.47 -6.52
CA ASN A 89 14.71 -7.22 -7.02
C ASN A 89 13.84 -6.64 -8.15
N ALA A 90 13.64 -5.32 -8.17
CA ALA A 90 12.81 -4.67 -9.20
C ALA A 90 13.52 -4.58 -10.56
N ASP A 91 14.84 -4.47 -10.57
CA ASP A 91 15.66 -4.23 -11.76
C ASP A 91 16.06 -5.52 -12.49
N ASP A 92 15.93 -6.68 -11.83
CA ASP A 92 16.31 -7.98 -12.40
C ASP A 92 15.09 -8.81 -12.84
N SER A 93 14.65 -8.57 -14.08
CA SER A 93 13.51 -9.30 -14.66
C SER A 93 13.77 -10.80 -14.87
N ASN A 94 15.04 -11.21 -15.06
CA ASN A 94 15.39 -12.61 -15.27
C ASN A 94 15.28 -13.44 -13.97
N ASP A 95 15.36 -12.78 -12.82
CA ASP A 95 15.29 -13.44 -11.51
C ASP A 95 13.88 -13.99 -11.21
N TYR A 96 12.81 -13.34 -11.69
CA TYR A 96 11.43 -13.80 -11.43
C TYR A 96 11.12 -15.17 -12.04
N GLU A 97 11.60 -15.46 -13.25
CA GLU A 97 11.43 -16.77 -13.88
C GLU A 97 12.25 -17.85 -13.16
N ALA A 98 13.46 -17.51 -12.72
CA ALA A 98 14.29 -18.43 -11.94
C ALA A 98 13.67 -18.75 -10.57
N ILE A 99 13.16 -17.74 -9.87
CA ILE A 99 12.44 -17.89 -8.61
C ILE A 99 11.18 -18.72 -8.82
N ALA A 100 10.37 -18.41 -9.84
CA ALA A 100 9.15 -19.16 -10.15
C ALA A 100 9.41 -20.65 -10.44
N LYS A 101 10.50 -20.99 -11.16
CA LYS A 101 10.92 -22.38 -11.36
C LYS A 101 11.16 -23.08 -10.02
N LYS A 102 11.93 -22.47 -9.14
CA LYS A 102 12.21 -23.04 -7.81
C LYS A 102 10.94 -23.19 -6.97
N LEU A 103 10.06 -22.18 -6.96
CA LEU A 103 8.77 -22.24 -6.27
C LEU A 103 7.94 -23.46 -6.72
N ILE A 104 7.93 -23.74 -8.03
CA ILE A 104 7.20 -24.86 -8.65
C ILE A 104 7.87 -26.22 -8.35
N GLU A 105 9.20 -26.28 -8.35
CA GLU A 105 9.97 -27.49 -8.03
C GLU A 105 9.68 -27.99 -6.60
N HIS A 106 9.39 -27.07 -5.67
CA HIS A 106 9.09 -27.39 -4.27
C HIS A 106 7.62 -27.75 -4.03
N LYS A 107 7.19 -28.89 -4.59
CA LYS A 107 5.78 -29.36 -4.58
C LYS A 107 5.13 -29.53 -3.19
N LYS A 108 5.91 -29.62 -2.12
CA LYS A 108 5.40 -29.76 -0.75
C LYS A 108 5.01 -28.42 -0.11
N ALA A 109 5.59 -27.30 -0.56
CA ALA A 109 5.35 -25.98 0.02
C ALA A 109 4.42 -25.16 -0.91
N ARG A 110 3.10 -25.29 -0.70
CA ARG A 110 2.09 -24.61 -1.54
C ARG A 110 1.69 -23.23 -1.04
N VAL A 111 2.05 -22.91 0.19
CA VAL A 111 1.80 -21.62 0.81
C VAL A 111 3.02 -20.73 0.60
N ILE A 112 2.81 -19.55 0.04
CA ILE A 112 3.83 -18.53 -0.18
C ILE A 112 3.49 -17.32 0.67
N ALA A 113 4.29 -17.08 1.71
CA ALA A 113 4.30 -15.81 2.42
C ALA A 113 5.05 -14.78 1.57
N MET A 114 4.43 -13.65 1.27
CA MET A 114 5.02 -12.62 0.41
C MET A 114 4.89 -11.23 1.02
N ILE A 115 6.04 -10.56 1.19
CA ILE A 115 6.13 -9.19 1.70
C ILE A 115 6.82 -8.33 0.63
N ALA A 116 6.03 -7.82 -0.29
CA ALA A 116 6.53 -7.04 -1.42
C ALA A 116 5.44 -6.06 -1.88
N GLY A 117 5.63 -5.36 -2.99
CA GLY A 117 4.58 -4.54 -3.63
C GLY A 117 3.81 -5.28 -4.74
N SER A 118 2.74 -4.65 -5.23
CA SER A 118 1.90 -5.19 -6.32
C SER A 118 2.67 -5.42 -7.63
N TYR A 119 3.72 -4.63 -7.87
CA TYR A 119 4.66 -4.81 -8.98
C TYR A 119 5.34 -6.19 -8.95
N TYR A 120 5.91 -6.54 -7.80
CA TYR A 120 6.59 -7.82 -7.59
C TYR A 120 5.64 -9.00 -7.73
N MET A 121 4.44 -8.90 -7.16
CA MET A 121 3.41 -9.93 -7.28
C MET A 121 3.04 -10.15 -8.75
N ARG A 122 2.79 -9.08 -9.53
CA ARG A 122 2.49 -9.20 -10.96
C ARG A 122 3.60 -9.95 -11.70
N ASN A 123 4.86 -9.63 -11.45
CA ASN A 123 5.99 -10.27 -12.12
C ASN A 123 6.12 -11.76 -11.73
N ILE A 124 5.94 -12.10 -10.44
CA ILE A 124 5.91 -13.50 -9.98
C ILE A 124 4.76 -14.28 -10.62
N LEU A 125 3.54 -13.73 -10.62
CA LEU A 125 2.39 -14.38 -11.25
C LEU A 125 2.59 -14.56 -12.76
N THR A 126 3.19 -13.56 -13.42
CA THR A 126 3.54 -13.65 -14.86
C THR A 126 4.54 -14.77 -15.11
N ALA A 127 5.58 -14.87 -14.30
CA ALA A 127 6.60 -15.90 -14.41
C ALA A 127 6.03 -17.31 -14.16
N ILE A 128 5.21 -17.49 -13.12
CA ILE A 128 4.52 -18.75 -12.84
C ILE A 128 3.61 -19.15 -14.02
N GLU A 129 2.84 -18.21 -14.58
CA GLU A 129 1.95 -18.46 -15.73
C GLU A 129 2.69 -18.92 -16.98
N LYS A 130 3.87 -18.34 -17.24
CA LYS A 130 4.74 -18.75 -18.36
C LYS A 130 5.27 -20.18 -18.19
N ILE A 131 5.62 -20.57 -16.97
CA ILE A 131 6.27 -21.86 -16.69
C ILE A 131 5.25 -23.00 -16.55
N SER A 132 4.15 -22.76 -15.84
CA SER A 132 3.15 -23.79 -15.59
C SER A 132 1.74 -23.22 -15.44
N LYS A 133 0.84 -23.65 -16.34
CA LYS A 133 -0.59 -23.30 -16.30
C LYS A 133 -1.41 -24.01 -15.21
N GLY A 134 -0.89 -25.12 -14.67
CA GLY A 134 -1.62 -25.96 -13.71
C GLY A 134 -1.21 -25.80 -12.24
N GLU A 135 -0.06 -25.17 -11.96
CA GLU A 135 0.44 -25.02 -10.59
C GLU A 135 -0.28 -23.90 -9.85
N GLN A 136 -0.90 -24.20 -8.70
CA GLN A 136 -1.58 -23.20 -7.88
C GLN A 136 -0.87 -23.06 -6.53
N PHE A 137 -0.78 -21.82 -6.05
CA PHE A 137 -0.26 -21.49 -4.73
C PHE A 137 -1.32 -20.74 -3.93
N ILE A 138 -1.24 -20.87 -2.60
CA ILE A 138 -1.97 -20.00 -1.68
C ILE A 138 -0.99 -18.92 -1.26
N PHE A 139 -1.31 -17.66 -1.57
CA PHE A 139 -0.49 -16.54 -1.14
C PHE A 139 -0.99 -16.01 0.20
N MET A 140 -0.06 -15.70 1.09
CA MET A 140 -0.31 -14.85 2.24
C MET A 140 0.50 -13.57 2.07
N VAL A 141 -0.18 -12.43 2.00
CA VAL A 141 0.46 -11.15 1.68
C VAL A 141 0.24 -10.11 2.77
N VAL A 142 1.26 -9.28 2.95
CA VAL A 142 1.16 -8.05 3.76
C VAL A 142 1.04 -6.87 2.81
N ASP A 143 0.18 -5.91 3.17
CA ASP A 143 -0.20 -4.76 2.36
C ASP A 143 -0.95 -5.15 1.07
N SER A 144 -2.21 -4.75 0.96
CA SER A 144 -3.06 -5.18 -0.16
C SER A 144 -2.47 -4.77 -1.51
N PHE A 145 -2.43 -5.71 -2.45
CA PHE A 145 -2.07 -5.44 -3.86
C PHE A 145 -3.28 -5.26 -4.78
N GLY A 146 -4.48 -5.36 -4.21
CA GLY A 146 -5.73 -5.41 -4.96
C GLY A 146 -5.76 -6.57 -5.96
N ARG A 147 -6.67 -6.44 -6.93
CA ARG A 147 -6.84 -7.39 -8.03
C ARG A 147 -5.80 -7.12 -9.12
N ILE A 148 -5.01 -8.11 -9.47
CA ILE A 148 -4.03 -8.03 -10.56
C ILE A 148 -4.69 -8.57 -11.83
N SER A 149 -5.07 -7.64 -12.73
CA SER A 149 -5.71 -7.99 -14.00
C SER A 149 -4.93 -9.04 -14.78
N ASN A 150 -5.66 -10.02 -15.33
CA ASN A 150 -5.21 -11.19 -16.09
C ASN A 150 -4.63 -12.34 -15.25
N TYR A 151 -4.56 -12.19 -13.92
CA TYR A 151 -4.03 -13.21 -13.01
C TYR A 151 -4.99 -13.50 -11.85
N GLU A 152 -6.26 -13.15 -11.98
CA GLU A 152 -7.28 -13.33 -10.93
C GLU A 152 -7.42 -14.79 -10.49
N HIS A 153 -7.31 -15.74 -11.43
CA HIS A 153 -7.35 -17.17 -11.13
C HIS A 153 -6.18 -17.61 -10.24
N ARG A 154 -5.00 -17.01 -10.42
CA ARG A 154 -3.82 -17.28 -9.59
C ARG A 154 -3.91 -16.65 -8.20
N GLN A 155 -4.69 -15.57 -8.06
CA GLN A 155 -4.91 -14.93 -6.76
C GLN A 155 -6.02 -15.62 -5.95
N ASN A 156 -6.75 -16.58 -6.51
CA ASN A 156 -7.85 -17.23 -5.81
C ASN A 156 -7.35 -17.98 -4.55
N GLY A 157 -7.99 -17.72 -3.41
CA GLY A 157 -7.58 -18.23 -2.10
C GLY A 157 -6.47 -17.43 -1.40
N THR A 158 -6.04 -16.29 -1.94
CA THR A 158 -5.02 -15.43 -1.29
C THR A 158 -5.56 -14.82 0.00
N LEU A 159 -4.77 -14.93 1.07
CA LEU A 159 -5.00 -14.24 2.35
C LEU A 159 -4.23 -12.92 2.37
N GLN A 160 -4.90 -11.82 2.69
CA GLN A 160 -4.29 -10.49 2.74
C GLN A 160 -4.40 -9.91 4.14
N ILE A 161 -3.25 -9.51 4.70
CA ILE A 161 -3.17 -8.76 5.95
C ILE A 161 -3.11 -7.29 5.54
N ILE A 162 -4.18 -6.57 5.84
CA ILE A 162 -4.36 -5.18 5.44
C ILE A 162 -4.50 -4.30 6.68
N TYR A 163 -3.88 -3.14 6.64
CA TYR A 163 -4.18 -2.07 7.58
C TYR A 163 -5.40 -1.33 7.05
N ASP A 164 -6.57 -1.68 7.56
CA ASP A 164 -7.82 -1.09 7.09
C ASP A 164 -7.96 0.36 7.60
N GLY A 165 -8.00 1.31 6.67
CA GLY A 165 -8.35 2.71 6.95
C GLY A 165 -9.86 2.95 7.00
N GLY A 166 -10.70 1.99 6.60
CA GLY A 166 -12.15 2.18 6.47
C GLY A 166 -12.54 2.84 5.14
N ILE A 167 -13.77 3.38 5.09
CA ILE A 167 -14.34 4.03 3.91
C ILE A 167 -14.53 5.51 4.20
N ASP A 168 -13.89 6.34 3.39
CA ASP A 168 -14.15 7.77 3.30
C ASP A 168 -15.21 8.05 2.22
N HIS A 169 -16.42 8.35 2.67
CA HIS A 169 -17.55 8.72 1.80
C HIS A 169 -17.39 10.12 1.23
N ASP A 170 -16.78 11.04 1.96
CA ASP A 170 -16.60 12.43 1.52
C ASP A 170 -15.53 12.52 0.43
N PHE A 171 -14.46 11.72 0.54
CA PHE A 171 -13.52 11.52 -0.55
C PHE A 171 -14.20 10.97 -1.81
N ALA A 172 -15.07 9.98 -1.67
CA ALA A 172 -15.79 9.42 -2.81
C ALA A 172 -16.69 10.49 -3.47
N ASN A 173 -17.44 11.25 -2.67
CA ASN A 173 -18.29 12.35 -3.14
C ASN A 173 -17.46 13.44 -3.84
N TYR A 174 -16.33 13.82 -3.25
CA TYR A 174 -15.39 14.76 -3.84
C TYR A 174 -14.90 14.26 -5.20
N MET A 175 -14.42 13.02 -5.28
CA MET A 175 -13.97 12.42 -6.54
C MET A 175 -15.08 12.43 -7.58
N TYR A 176 -16.32 12.05 -7.24
CA TYR A 176 -17.45 12.08 -8.18
C TYR A 176 -17.85 13.49 -8.62
N SER A 177 -17.54 14.51 -7.83
CA SER A 177 -17.80 15.92 -8.18
C SER A 177 -16.78 16.52 -9.15
N LEU A 178 -15.60 15.91 -9.28
CA LEU A 178 -14.52 16.41 -10.14
C LEU A 178 -14.93 16.40 -11.60
N LYS A 179 -14.45 17.41 -12.34
CA LYS A 179 -14.67 17.53 -13.79
C LYS A 179 -13.35 17.55 -14.55
N PRO A 180 -13.28 16.92 -15.73
CA PRO A 180 -12.06 16.82 -16.52
C PRO A 180 -11.54 18.19 -17.01
N GLN A 181 -12.43 19.19 -17.14
CA GLN A 181 -12.06 20.57 -17.50
C GLN A 181 -11.32 21.31 -16.36
N GLN A 182 -11.45 20.84 -15.12
CA GLN A 182 -10.79 21.43 -13.96
C GLN A 182 -9.36 20.92 -13.79
N ALA A 183 -8.93 19.92 -14.58
CA ALA A 183 -7.59 19.36 -14.50
C ALA A 183 -6.52 20.38 -14.92
N LYS A 184 -5.77 20.90 -13.95
CA LYS A 184 -4.69 21.88 -14.13
C LYS A 184 -3.33 21.21 -14.32
N HIS A 185 -3.09 20.13 -13.60
CA HIS A 185 -1.78 19.48 -13.57
C HIS A 185 -1.70 18.25 -14.48
N HIS A 186 -0.49 17.93 -14.94
CA HIS A 186 -0.28 16.82 -15.87
C HIS A 186 -0.70 15.46 -15.27
N TRP A 187 -0.50 15.27 -13.97
CA TRP A 187 -0.91 14.06 -13.26
C TRP A 187 -2.44 13.93 -13.13
N GLU A 188 -3.17 15.05 -13.02
CA GLU A 188 -4.64 15.03 -12.99
C GLU A 188 -5.20 14.57 -14.34
N LYS A 189 -4.59 15.01 -15.44
CA LYS A 189 -4.97 14.54 -16.78
C LYS A 189 -4.74 13.03 -16.93
N GLN A 190 -3.58 12.54 -16.49
CA GLN A 190 -3.28 11.10 -16.50
C GLN A 190 -4.24 10.28 -15.63
N LEU A 191 -4.69 10.85 -14.50
CA LEU A 191 -5.69 10.22 -13.63
C LEU A 191 -7.02 10.05 -14.38
N TRP A 192 -7.49 11.09 -15.06
CA TRP A 192 -8.70 11.05 -15.89
C TRP A 192 -8.57 10.03 -17.02
N GLU A 193 -7.44 9.99 -17.72
CA GLU A 193 -7.22 9.03 -18.80
C GLU A 193 -7.24 7.58 -18.30
N LYS A 194 -6.63 7.32 -17.13
CA LYS A 194 -6.59 5.97 -16.53
C LYS A 194 -7.92 5.54 -15.92
N LEU A 195 -8.52 6.37 -15.06
CA LEU A 195 -9.71 6.00 -14.30
C LEU A 195 -10.98 6.24 -15.11
N GLY A 196 -11.07 7.39 -15.79
CA GLY A 196 -12.19 7.76 -16.65
C GLY A 196 -12.18 7.05 -18.01
N ARG A 197 -11.09 6.36 -18.37
CA ARG A 197 -10.92 5.63 -19.65
C ARG A 197 -11.19 6.52 -20.86
N CYS A 198 -10.68 7.75 -20.80
CA CYS A 198 -10.83 8.77 -21.83
C CYS A 198 -9.45 9.24 -22.34
N ASN A 199 -9.42 10.13 -23.33
CA ASN A 199 -8.19 10.70 -23.86
C ASN A 199 -8.31 12.23 -24.04
N TYR A 200 -7.34 13.01 -23.55
CA TYR A 200 -7.32 14.47 -23.73
C TYR A 200 -6.84 14.95 -25.10
N THR A 201 -6.17 14.10 -25.89
CA THR A 201 -5.69 14.46 -27.23
C THR A 201 -6.80 14.44 -28.28
N LEU A 202 -7.98 13.92 -27.93
CA LEU A 202 -9.11 13.80 -28.84
C LEU A 202 -10.00 15.04 -28.75
N ASP A 203 -10.49 15.48 -29.90
CA ASP A 203 -11.43 16.58 -30.00
C ASP A 203 -12.70 16.30 -29.18
N ALA A 204 -13.33 17.35 -28.66
CA ALA A 204 -14.53 17.23 -27.82
C ALA A 204 -15.73 16.58 -28.53
N THR A 205 -15.67 16.41 -29.86
CA THR A 205 -16.66 15.68 -30.65
C THR A 205 -16.52 14.17 -30.52
N ASP A 206 -15.33 13.66 -30.16
CA ASP A 206 -15.04 12.24 -29.99
C ASP A 206 -15.70 11.69 -28.71
N PRO A 207 -16.40 10.53 -28.77
CA PRO A 207 -17.04 9.92 -27.61
C PRO A 207 -16.07 9.47 -26.51
N THR A 208 -14.79 9.30 -26.82
CA THR A 208 -13.73 8.93 -25.87
C THR A 208 -12.89 10.13 -25.42
N SER A 209 -13.25 11.35 -25.85
CA SER A 209 -12.59 12.57 -25.36
C SER A 209 -12.91 12.82 -23.88
N CYS A 210 -11.87 13.12 -23.10
CA CYS A 210 -12.07 13.49 -21.69
C CYS A 210 -12.92 14.76 -21.53
N LEU A 211 -12.98 15.65 -22.55
CA LEU A 211 -13.69 16.92 -22.46
C LEU A 211 -15.22 16.78 -22.52
N LYS A 212 -15.75 15.59 -22.85
CA LYS A 212 -17.18 15.31 -22.96
C LYS A 212 -17.64 14.38 -21.83
N HIS A 213 -18.45 14.90 -20.91
CA HIS A 213 -19.23 14.17 -19.89
C HIS A 213 -18.53 13.06 -19.08
N SER A 214 -17.19 12.98 -19.09
CA SER A 214 -16.45 11.99 -18.31
C SER A 214 -16.62 12.30 -16.83
N ASN A 215 -17.04 11.31 -16.06
CA ASN A 215 -17.15 11.36 -14.61
C ASN A 215 -16.60 10.07 -14.01
N PHE A 216 -16.33 10.07 -12.71
CA PHE A 216 -15.87 8.87 -12.01
C PHE A 216 -17.03 8.00 -11.48
N SER A 217 -18.30 8.29 -11.77
CA SER A 217 -19.45 7.61 -11.15
C SER A 217 -19.48 6.10 -11.38
N ASN A 218 -18.93 5.61 -12.49
CA ASN A 218 -18.80 4.17 -12.78
C ASN A 218 -17.48 3.55 -12.30
N THR A 219 -16.66 4.32 -11.57
CA THR A 219 -15.36 3.87 -11.05
C THR A 219 -15.53 3.33 -9.64
N THR A 220 -15.06 2.10 -9.41
CA THR A 220 -14.98 1.53 -8.06
C THR A 220 -13.87 2.24 -7.28
N LEU A 221 -14.25 3.14 -6.36
CA LEU A 221 -13.30 3.92 -5.58
C LEU A 221 -12.84 3.25 -4.27
N TYR A 222 -13.45 2.13 -3.88
CA TYR A 222 -13.17 1.46 -2.61
C TYR A 222 -11.67 1.25 -2.30
N PRO A 223 -10.82 0.76 -3.23
CA PRO A 223 -9.38 0.61 -2.95
C PRO A 223 -8.66 1.94 -2.65
N TYR A 224 -9.14 3.04 -3.23
CA TYR A 224 -8.59 4.38 -3.00
C TYR A 224 -9.13 4.99 -1.71
N SER A 225 -10.36 4.67 -1.32
CA SER A 225 -11.02 5.22 -0.13
C SER A 225 -10.27 4.87 1.16
N SER A 226 -9.85 3.60 1.33
CA SER A 226 -9.03 3.18 2.49
C SER A 226 -7.65 3.87 2.54
N SER A 227 -7.07 4.19 1.38
CA SER A 227 -5.84 4.97 1.31
C SER A 227 -6.08 6.46 1.60
N ALA A 228 -7.21 7.00 1.15
CA ALA A 228 -7.60 8.38 1.36
C ALA A 228 -7.77 8.69 2.84
N VAL A 229 -8.40 7.79 3.62
CA VAL A 229 -8.50 7.94 5.09
C VAL A 229 -7.12 8.13 5.71
N LYS A 230 -6.16 7.27 5.38
CA LYS A 230 -4.79 7.37 5.95
C LYS A 230 -4.12 8.70 5.62
N TYR A 231 -4.34 9.26 4.43
CA TYR A 231 -3.83 10.58 4.08
C TYR A 231 -4.56 11.70 4.83
N SER A 232 -5.89 11.62 4.92
CA SER A 232 -6.73 12.57 5.64
C SER A 232 -6.34 12.63 7.12
N ASP A 233 -6.24 11.48 7.78
CA ASP A 233 -5.76 11.35 9.16
C ASP A 233 -4.35 11.94 9.31
N GLY A 234 -3.49 11.75 8.30
CA GLY A 234 -2.15 12.33 8.27
C GLY A 234 -2.17 13.86 8.31
N VAL A 235 -3.04 14.47 7.51
CA VAL A 235 -3.24 15.93 7.50
C VAL A 235 -3.86 16.40 8.82
N GLU A 236 -4.86 15.69 9.34
CA GLU A 236 -5.55 16.02 10.59
C GLU A 236 -4.59 15.99 11.78
N VAL A 237 -3.70 15.00 11.86
CA VAL A 237 -2.69 14.91 12.92
C VAL A 237 -1.76 16.12 12.92
N TYR A 238 -1.30 16.55 11.74
CA TYR A 238 -0.51 17.79 11.65
C TYR A 238 -1.32 19.02 12.02
N ALA A 239 -2.55 19.13 11.53
CA ALA A 239 -3.43 20.26 11.82
C ALA A 239 -3.67 20.40 13.33
N LYS A 240 -3.98 19.29 14.01
CA LYS A 240 -4.18 19.25 15.45
C LYS A 240 -2.90 19.56 16.22
N ALA A 241 -1.76 18.99 15.83
CA ALA A 241 -0.48 19.29 16.47
C ALA A 241 -0.08 20.78 16.34
N ILE A 242 -0.33 21.38 15.18
CA ILE A 242 -0.09 22.82 14.95
C ILE A 242 -1.06 23.66 15.78
N LYS A 243 -2.35 23.29 15.81
CA LYS A 243 -3.35 23.95 16.64
C LYS A 243 -2.94 23.94 18.11
N ASP A 244 -2.59 22.78 18.66
CA ASP A 244 -2.16 22.62 20.06
C ASP A 244 -0.90 23.46 20.35
N LEU A 245 0.04 23.52 19.40
CA LEU A 245 1.24 24.38 19.51
C LEU A 245 0.88 25.87 19.53
N ILE A 246 -0.05 26.31 18.69
CA ILE A 246 -0.52 27.70 18.64
C ILE A 246 -1.26 28.04 19.92
N GLU A 247 -2.19 27.19 20.39
CA GLU A 247 -2.95 27.45 21.63
C GLU A 247 -2.05 27.52 22.86
N SER A 248 -1.02 26.67 22.94
CA SER A 248 -0.06 26.67 24.04
C SER A 248 0.94 27.84 23.98
N SER A 249 1.37 28.25 22.80
CA SER A 249 2.35 29.34 22.62
C SER A 249 1.70 30.73 22.55
N CYS A 250 0.45 30.79 22.10
CA CYS A 250 -0.32 31.99 21.81
C CYS A 250 -1.79 31.81 22.26
N PRO A 251 -2.10 31.93 23.57
CA PRO A 251 -3.43 31.62 24.13
C PRO A 251 -4.61 32.42 23.52
N ASP A 252 -4.33 33.62 22.99
CA ASP A 252 -5.33 34.49 22.37
C ASP A 252 -5.41 34.37 20.84
N ALA A 253 -4.63 33.49 20.22
CA ALA A 253 -4.53 33.39 18.75
C ALA A 253 -5.88 33.16 18.08
N PHE A 254 -6.74 32.36 18.71
CA PHE A 254 -8.08 32.02 18.20
C PHE A 254 -9.19 32.94 18.70
N ASN A 255 -8.90 33.86 19.63
CA ASN A 255 -9.86 34.90 20.05
C ASN A 255 -10.02 35.99 18.97
N ASN A 256 -9.05 36.10 18.06
CA ASN A 256 -9.13 36.97 16.90
C ASN A 256 -9.89 36.29 15.73
N LYS A 257 -11.15 36.70 15.52
CA LYS A 257 -12.03 36.21 14.42
C LYS A 257 -11.40 36.26 13.02
N SER A 258 -10.36 37.08 12.83
CA SER A 258 -9.60 37.17 11.58
C SER A 258 -8.79 35.91 11.28
N LEU A 259 -8.21 35.28 12.31
CA LEU A 259 -7.38 34.08 12.18
C LEU A 259 -8.25 32.83 11.95
N LEU A 260 -9.37 32.74 12.68
CA LEU A 260 -10.36 31.67 12.49
C LEU A 260 -10.92 31.64 11.07
N LYS A 261 -11.19 32.81 10.46
CA LYS A 261 -11.62 32.89 9.06
C LYS A 261 -10.62 32.33 8.06
N VAL A 262 -9.31 32.38 8.36
CA VAL A 262 -8.28 31.79 7.50
C VAL A 262 -8.26 30.28 7.68
N ILE A 263 -8.45 29.79 8.91
CA ILE A 263 -8.47 28.35 9.22
C ILE A 263 -9.72 27.67 8.67
N ASP A 264 -10.90 28.31 8.79
CA ASP A 264 -12.18 27.86 8.23
C ASP A 264 -12.21 27.89 6.68
N GLN A 265 -11.18 28.44 6.02
CA GLN A 265 -11.03 28.33 4.56
C GLN A 265 -10.25 27.08 4.12
N PHE A 266 -9.59 26.39 5.06
CA PHE A 266 -8.77 25.20 4.78
C PHE A 266 -9.40 23.89 5.27
N PHE A 267 -10.50 23.95 6.02
CA PHE A 267 -11.32 22.82 6.49
C PHE A 267 -12.79 23.05 6.12
#